data_AF-A0A2V5WE85-F1
#
_entry.id   AF-A0A2V5WE85-F1
#
_cell.length_a   1.000
_cell.length_b   1.000
_cell.length_c   1.000
_cell.angle_alpha   90.00
_cell.angle_beta   90.00
_cell.angle_gamma   90.00
#
_symmetry.space_group_name_H-M   'P 1'
#
loop_
_entity.id
_entity.type
_entity.pdbx_description
1 polymer ?
#
loop_
_entity_poly.entity_id
_entity_poly.type
_entity_poly.pdbx_seq_one_letter_code
_entity_poly.pdbx_strand_id
1 'polypeptide(L)'
;MAAAAITANVGTDDGTGGVFLNGNDVGFNSGGFNTLASLIIPDGTGFFVAGVNTLDFVVNNGGAAANPSGLRVDDLVITGVTLRPVLTVSFSGGSMQTAWPTNATGFILQETSALPGGWTNSSVSVFVQGDRSIATVIPGGNAKFYRLIK
;
A
#
# COMPACT_ATOMS: atom_id res chain seq x y z
N MET A 1 -9.29 -13.74 -1.64
CA MET A 1 -8.31 -13.28 -2.65
C MET A 1 -8.06 -11.81 -2.40
N ALA A 2 -6.80 -11.35 -2.48
CA ALA A 2 -6.54 -9.91 -2.39
C ALA A 2 -7.01 -9.27 -3.71
N ALA A 3 -7.87 -8.25 -3.63
CA ALA A 3 -8.21 -7.43 -4.79
C ALA A 3 -7.06 -6.44 -4.97
N ALA A 4 -6.25 -6.59 -6.00
CA ALA A 4 -5.20 -5.64 -6.32
C ALA A 4 -4.96 -5.65 -7.83
N ALA A 5 -4.53 -4.52 -8.37
CA ALA A 5 -4.13 -4.40 -9.77
C ALA A 5 -2.91 -3.49 -9.88
N ILE A 6 -2.07 -3.74 -10.88
CA ILE A 6 -0.89 -2.93 -11.22
C ILE A 6 -1.05 -2.39 -12.64
N THR A 7 -0.71 -1.12 -12.82
CA THR A 7 -0.49 -0.52 -14.15
C THR A 7 0.83 0.24 -14.16
N ALA A 8 1.53 0.24 -15.29
CA ALA A 8 2.73 1.05 -15.50
C ALA A 8 3.01 1.22 -17.01
N ASN A 9 3.93 2.11 -17.35
CA ASN A 9 4.51 2.24 -18.69
C ASN A 9 5.99 1.83 -18.62
N VAL A 10 6.35 0.76 -19.33
CA VAL A 10 7.65 0.08 -19.15
C VAL A 10 8.43 0.07 -20.46
N GLY A 11 9.67 0.54 -20.41
CA GLY A 11 10.66 0.41 -21.47
C GLY A 11 11.85 -0.37 -20.94
N THR A 12 12.34 -1.32 -21.73
CA THR A 12 13.56 -2.07 -21.42
C THR A 12 14.47 -2.07 -22.63
N ASP A 13 15.75 -2.22 -22.37
CA ASP A 13 16.71 -2.54 -23.41
C ASP A 13 16.35 -3.88 -24.11
N ASP A 14 16.45 -3.93 -25.44
CA ASP A 14 16.23 -5.09 -26.32
C ASP A 14 15.06 -6.05 -26.01
N GLY A 15 14.02 -5.58 -25.31
CA GLY A 15 12.87 -6.40 -24.87
C GLY A 15 12.93 -6.78 -23.39
N THR A 16 11.85 -7.33 -22.81
CA THR A 16 11.93 -7.84 -21.43
C THR A 16 12.33 -9.30 -21.44
N GLY A 17 13.16 -9.74 -20.49
CA GLY A 17 13.26 -11.16 -20.13
C GLY A 17 12.04 -11.70 -19.38
N GLY A 18 11.03 -10.84 -19.19
CA GLY A 18 9.76 -11.10 -18.52
C GLY A 18 9.51 -10.09 -17.40
N VAL A 19 8.24 -9.98 -17.00
CA VAL A 19 7.84 -9.32 -15.75
C VAL A 19 7.12 -10.35 -14.92
N PHE A 20 7.52 -10.48 -13.66
CA PHE A 20 7.02 -11.52 -12.78
C PHE A 20 6.35 -10.90 -11.55
N LEU A 21 5.22 -11.46 -11.16
CA LEU A 21 4.55 -11.13 -9.90
C LEU A 21 4.56 -12.37 -9.01
N ASN A 22 5.27 -12.26 -7.87
CA ASN A 22 5.51 -13.36 -6.94
C ASN A 22 6.14 -14.58 -7.65
N GLY A 23 7.06 -14.33 -8.57
CA GLY A 23 7.72 -15.36 -9.37
C GLY A 23 6.89 -15.94 -10.52
N ASN A 24 5.64 -15.51 -10.74
CA ASN A 24 4.82 -15.93 -11.87
C ASN A 24 4.94 -14.92 -13.02
N ASP A 25 5.24 -15.40 -14.22
CA ASP A 25 5.29 -14.55 -15.42
C ASP A 25 3.90 -13.98 -15.71
N VAL A 26 3.81 -12.66 -15.82
CA VAL A 26 2.55 -11.93 -16.09
C VAL A 26 2.28 -11.75 -17.58
N GLY A 27 3.15 -12.30 -18.45
CA GLY A 27 2.98 -12.29 -19.90
C GLY A 27 3.22 -10.93 -20.54
N PHE A 28 3.97 -10.05 -19.86
CA PHE A 28 4.36 -8.76 -20.40
C PHE A 28 5.54 -8.89 -21.36
N ASN A 29 5.51 -8.14 -22.46
CA ASN A 29 6.64 -7.99 -23.36
C ASN A 29 6.80 -6.50 -23.73
N SER A 30 8.01 -5.95 -23.62
CA SER A 30 8.27 -4.57 -23.99
C SER A 30 8.55 -4.42 -25.49
N GLY A 31 8.32 -3.21 -26.01
CA GLY A 31 8.72 -2.85 -27.37
C GLY A 31 10.21 -2.50 -27.53
N GLY A 32 11.05 -2.81 -26.54
CA GLY A 32 12.46 -2.38 -26.50
C GLY A 32 12.65 -0.92 -26.08
N PHE A 33 13.85 -0.38 -26.29
CA PHE A 33 14.30 0.90 -25.74
C PHE A 33 13.70 2.15 -26.40
N ASN A 34 13.01 2.00 -27.54
CA ASN A 34 12.45 3.11 -28.32
C ASN A 34 11.03 3.52 -27.88
N THR A 35 10.36 2.73 -27.05
CA THR A 35 8.97 2.97 -26.65
C THR A 35 8.67 2.47 -25.24
N LEU A 36 7.69 3.07 -24.58
CA LEU A 36 7.11 2.53 -23.35
C LEU A 36 5.88 1.69 -23.71
N ALA A 37 5.86 0.43 -23.27
CA ALA A 37 4.72 -0.46 -23.41
C ALA A 37 3.92 -0.50 -22.09
N SER A 38 2.60 -0.50 -22.19
CA SER A 38 1.73 -0.54 -21.00
C SER A 38 1.74 -1.92 -20.35
N LEU A 39 2.21 -2.00 -19.12
CA LEU A 39 2.06 -3.14 -18.23
C LEU A 39 0.70 -3.03 -17.54
N ILE A 40 -0.12 -4.07 -17.65
CA ILE A 40 -1.42 -4.17 -16.98
C ILE A 40 -1.50 -5.54 -16.32
N ILE A 41 -1.59 -5.58 -14.99
CA ILE A 41 -1.86 -6.78 -14.21
C ILE A 41 -3.20 -6.57 -13.49
N PRO A 42 -4.32 -7.04 -14.06
CA PRO A 42 -5.63 -6.86 -13.47
C PRO A 42 -5.80 -7.58 -12.12
N ASP A 43 -6.84 -7.19 -11.38
CA ASP A 43 -7.33 -7.98 -10.26
C ASP A 43 -7.92 -9.30 -10.77
N GLY A 44 -8.04 -10.28 -9.86
CA GLY A 44 -8.58 -11.60 -10.22
C GLY A 44 -7.69 -12.48 -11.10
N THR A 45 -6.51 -12.01 -11.53
CA THR A 45 -5.51 -12.80 -12.27
C THR A 45 -4.96 -14.00 -11.49
N GLY A 46 -5.07 -13.98 -10.16
CA GLY A 46 -4.53 -15.01 -9.27
C GLY A 46 -3.04 -14.84 -8.94
N PHE A 47 -2.37 -13.85 -9.54
CA PHE A 47 -0.95 -13.57 -9.24
C PHE A 47 -0.74 -12.91 -7.87
N PHE A 48 -1.74 -12.19 -7.34
CA PHE A 48 -1.64 -11.52 -6.05
C PHE A 48 -1.89 -12.46 -4.87
N VAL A 49 -1.02 -12.36 -3.86
CA VAL A 49 -1.15 -13.07 -2.59
C VAL A 49 -1.49 -12.11 -1.45
N ALA A 50 -2.01 -12.65 -0.35
CA ALA A 50 -2.21 -11.86 0.86
C ALA A 50 -0.85 -11.47 1.48
N GLY A 51 -0.69 -10.20 1.85
CA GLY A 51 0.55 -9.69 2.43
C GLY A 51 1.48 -9.07 1.37
N VAL A 52 2.78 -9.33 1.52
CA VAL A 52 3.81 -8.75 0.63
C VAL A 52 3.75 -9.42 -0.74
N ASN A 53 3.81 -8.59 -1.79
CA ASN A 53 3.93 -9.04 -3.17
C ASN A 53 5.22 -8.46 -3.76
N THR A 54 5.91 -9.24 -4.60
CA THR A 54 7.14 -8.81 -5.29
C THR A 54 6.89 -8.71 -6.79
N LEU A 55 7.19 -7.56 -7.37
CA LEU A 55 7.14 -7.32 -8.81
C LEU A 55 8.57 -7.23 -9.34
N ASP A 56 8.96 -8.18 -10.18
CA ASP A 56 10.31 -8.33 -10.70
C ASP A 56 10.34 -8.00 -12.20
N PHE A 57 11.32 -7.21 -12.61
CA PHE A 57 11.59 -6.88 -14.02
C PHE A 57 12.89 -7.56 -14.44
N VAL A 58 12.84 -8.40 -15.46
CA VAL A 58 14.04 -8.97 -16.07
C VAL A 58 14.40 -8.16 -17.31
N VAL A 59 15.58 -7.55 -17.30
CA VAL A 59 16.11 -6.76 -18.42
C VAL A 59 17.13 -7.61 -19.17
N ASN A 60 16.96 -7.72 -20.49
CA ASN A 60 17.93 -8.38 -21.36
C ASN A 60 18.73 -7.32 -22.11
N ASN A 61 20.05 -7.33 -21.93
CA ASN A 61 20.93 -6.54 -22.77
C ASN A 61 21.32 -7.38 -24.00
N GLY A 62 20.82 -7.03 -25.18
CA GLY A 62 21.10 -7.75 -26.41
C GLY A 62 22.46 -7.41 -27.00
N GLY A 63 22.78 -8.00 -28.16
CA GLY A 63 24.09 -7.82 -28.81
C GLY A 63 25.20 -8.72 -28.25
N ALA A 64 26.31 -8.82 -29.01
CA ALA A 64 27.44 -9.71 -28.68
C ALA A 64 28.67 -8.96 -28.14
N ALA A 65 28.63 -7.63 -28.11
CA ALA A 65 29.69 -6.76 -27.62
C ALA A 65 29.18 -5.94 -26.43
N ALA A 66 30.10 -5.38 -25.63
CA ALA A 66 29.73 -4.51 -24.52
C ALA A 66 28.99 -3.26 -25.03
N ASN A 67 27.77 -3.06 -24.54
CA ASN A 67 26.85 -1.97 -24.87
C ASN A 67 26.06 -1.54 -23.62
N PRO A 68 25.43 -0.35 -23.64
CA PRO A 68 24.60 0.12 -22.53
C PRO A 68 23.34 -0.74 -22.35
N SER A 69 22.80 -0.78 -21.13
CA SER A 69 21.49 -1.38 -20.85
C SER A 69 20.67 -0.50 -19.91
N GLY A 70 19.35 -0.71 -19.84
CA GLY A 70 18.46 0.12 -19.05
C GLY A 70 17.06 -0.43 -18.83
N LEU A 71 16.43 0.09 -17.77
CA LEU A 71 15.03 -0.09 -17.42
C LEU A 71 14.44 1.29 -17.13
N ARG A 72 13.27 1.57 -17.72
CA ARG A 72 12.46 2.73 -17.38
C ARG A 72 11.05 2.26 -17.04
N VAL A 73 10.54 2.69 -15.89
CA VAL A 73 9.18 2.41 -15.44
C VAL A 73 8.55 3.74 -15.04
N ASP A 74 7.57 4.15 -15.83
CA ASP A 74 6.79 5.36 -15.60
C ASP A 74 5.39 4.99 -15.10
N ASP A 75 4.76 5.90 -14.36
CA ASP A 75 3.36 5.79 -13.94
C ASP A 75 3.00 4.47 -13.24
N LEU A 76 3.93 3.92 -12.44
CA LEU A 76 3.67 2.71 -11.66
C LEU A 76 2.60 2.99 -10.59
N VAL A 77 1.42 2.39 -10.78
CA VAL A 77 0.28 2.51 -9.88
C VAL A 77 -0.15 1.13 -9.42
N ILE A 78 -0.41 1.01 -8.11
CA ILE A 78 -1.07 -0.14 -7.49
C ILE A 78 -2.43 0.32 -6.97
N THR A 79 -3.48 -0.43 -7.28
CA THR A 79 -4.85 -0.21 -6.77
C THR A 79 -5.37 -1.44 -6.04
N GLY A 80 -6.53 -1.33 -5.38
CA GLY A 80 -7.17 -2.43 -4.64
C GLY A 80 -6.51 -2.81 -3.31
N VAL A 81 -5.28 -2.36 -3.06
CA VAL A 81 -4.58 -2.62 -1.80
C VAL A 81 -5.32 -1.99 -0.63
N THR A 82 -5.71 -2.82 0.34
CA THR A 82 -6.18 -2.36 1.65
C THR A 82 -5.00 -2.36 2.61
N LEU A 83 -4.39 -1.20 2.80
CA LEU A 83 -3.43 -1.03 3.89
C LEU A 83 -4.21 -1.10 5.20
N ARG A 84 -3.83 -2.03 6.09
CA ARG A 84 -4.35 -1.99 7.47
C ARG A 84 -3.78 -0.73 8.12
N PRO A 85 -4.60 0.23 8.54
CA PRO A 85 -4.09 1.45 9.12
C PRO A 85 -3.39 1.15 10.44
N VAL A 86 -2.25 1.81 10.66
CA VAL A 86 -1.58 1.79 11.95
C VAL A 86 -2.15 2.91 12.80
N LEU A 87 -2.79 2.54 13.91
CA LEU A 87 -3.12 3.47 14.98
C LEU A 87 -1.84 3.74 15.80
N THR A 88 -1.37 4.98 15.77
CA THR A 88 -0.28 5.42 16.64
C THR A 88 -0.85 6.15 17.84
N VAL A 89 -0.24 5.97 19.00
CA VAL A 89 -0.62 6.66 20.24
C VAL A 89 0.62 7.32 20.81
N SER A 90 0.53 8.62 21.10
CA SER A 90 1.55 9.38 21.83
C SER A 90 0.91 10.06 23.03
N PHE A 91 1.70 10.29 24.08
CA PHE A 91 1.24 10.98 25.27
C PHE A 91 2.17 12.15 25.57
N SER A 92 1.61 13.35 25.70
CA SER A 92 2.36 14.57 25.99
C SER A 92 1.46 15.60 26.65
N GLY A 93 1.99 16.36 27.60
CA GLY A 93 1.25 17.46 28.25
C GLY A 93 -0.07 17.03 28.90
N GLY A 94 -0.16 15.80 29.41
CA GLY A 94 -1.39 15.27 30.01
C GLY A 94 -2.46 14.81 29.02
N SER A 95 -2.19 14.88 27.71
CA SER A 95 -3.10 14.45 26.65
C SER A 95 -2.53 13.29 25.86
N MET A 96 -3.40 12.38 25.44
CA MET A 96 -3.09 11.30 24.52
C MET A 96 -3.49 11.73 23.11
N GLN A 97 -2.57 11.68 22.16
CA GLN A 97 -2.87 11.86 20.76
C GLN A 97 -2.92 10.49 20.08
N THR A 98 -4.08 10.17 19.53
CA THR A 98 -4.25 9.04 18.62
C THR A 98 -4.17 9.55 17.19
N ALA A 99 -3.52 8.80 16.31
CA ALA A 99 -3.40 9.17 14.92
C ALA A 99 -3.44 7.96 13.98
N TRP A 100 -3.98 8.14 12.78
CA TRP A 100 -3.94 7.15 11.70
C TRP A 100 -3.91 7.81 10.32
N PRO A 101 -3.52 7.10 9.25
CA PRO A 101 -3.44 7.68 7.91
C PRO A 101 -4.81 8.15 7.39
N THR A 102 -4.88 9.28 6.69
CA THR A 102 -6.14 9.77 6.08
C THR A 102 -6.63 8.89 4.93
N ASN A 103 -5.75 8.12 4.30
CA ASN A 103 -6.12 7.12 3.29
C ASN A 103 -6.78 5.87 3.88
N ALA A 104 -6.89 5.76 5.22
CA ALA A 104 -7.66 4.75 5.93
C ALA A 104 -9.17 5.01 5.86
N THR A 105 -9.70 5.13 4.65
CA THR A 105 -11.10 5.49 4.42
C THR A 105 -12.07 4.45 5.01
N GLY A 106 -13.12 4.95 5.67
CA GLY A 106 -14.12 4.14 6.37
C GLY A 106 -13.70 3.62 7.74
N PHE A 107 -12.45 3.79 8.17
CA PHE A 107 -12.06 3.42 9.53
C PHE A 107 -12.50 4.49 10.55
N ILE A 108 -12.98 4.02 11.69
CA ILE A 108 -13.41 4.83 12.84
C ILE A 108 -12.63 4.42 14.10
N LEU A 109 -12.38 5.40 14.97
CA LEU A 109 -11.80 5.16 16.29
C LEU A 109 -12.88 4.61 17.23
N GLN A 110 -12.63 3.44 17.80
CA GLN A 110 -13.43 2.88 18.89
C GLN A 110 -12.66 2.87 20.19
N GLU A 111 -13.40 2.94 21.29
CA GLU A 111 -12.89 2.84 22.65
C GLU A 111 -13.69 1.83 23.48
N THR A 112 -13.04 1.27 24.51
CA THR A 112 -13.68 0.47 25.56
C THR A 112 -12.92 0.65 26.87
N SER A 113 -13.59 0.44 28.00
CA SER A 113 -12.99 0.41 29.33
C SER A 113 -12.65 -1.01 29.81
N ALA A 114 -13.02 -2.05 29.06
CA ALA A 114 -12.76 -3.44 29.41
C ALA A 114 -12.50 -4.29 28.16
N LEU A 115 -11.55 -5.23 28.24
CA LEU A 115 -11.33 -6.22 27.19
C LEU A 115 -12.05 -7.53 27.53
N PRO A 116 -12.46 -8.34 26.52
CA PRO A 116 -12.30 -8.11 25.08
C PRO A 116 -13.47 -7.36 24.39
N GLY A 117 -14.54 -7.04 25.13
CA GLY A 117 -15.81 -6.51 24.59
C GLY A 117 -16.09 -5.04 24.90
N GLY A 118 -17.35 -4.62 24.74
CA GLY A 118 -17.79 -3.27 25.13
C GLY A 118 -17.31 -2.12 24.23
N TRP A 119 -16.87 -2.43 23.00
CA TRP A 119 -16.40 -1.43 22.05
C TRP A 119 -17.54 -0.53 21.57
N THR A 120 -17.32 0.78 21.68
CA THR A 120 -18.21 1.82 21.13
C THR A 120 -17.39 2.83 20.34
N ASN A 121 -18.03 3.54 19.41
CA ASN A 121 -17.38 4.63 18.68
C ASN A 121 -16.95 5.73 19.66
N SER A 122 -15.72 6.22 19.53
CA SER A 122 -15.23 7.33 20.33
C SER A 122 -15.99 8.61 19.97
N SER A 123 -16.37 9.39 20.98
CA SER A 123 -17.01 10.71 20.80
C SER A 123 -15.99 11.84 20.62
N VAL A 124 -14.69 11.53 20.61
CA VAL A 124 -13.61 12.51 20.45
C VAL A 124 -13.63 13.08 19.04
N SER A 125 -13.47 14.39 18.92
CA SER A 125 -13.37 15.05 17.62
C SER A 125 -12.08 14.61 16.90
N VAL A 126 -12.24 14.25 15.63
CA VAL A 126 -11.12 13.92 14.74
C VAL A 126 -10.88 15.11 13.82
N PHE A 127 -9.64 15.57 13.76
CA PHE A 127 -9.21 16.59 12.80
C PHE A 127 -8.14 16.03 11.87
N VAL A 128 -8.04 16.59 10.66
CA VAL A 128 -7.00 16.21 9.70
C VAL A 128 -5.83 17.17 9.83
N GLN A 129 -4.62 16.62 9.95
CA GLN A 129 -3.36 17.36 9.92
C GLN A 129 -2.44 16.68 8.90
N GLY A 130 -2.30 17.27 7.71
CA GLY A 130 -1.55 16.65 6.61
C GLY A 130 -2.19 15.33 6.17
N ASP A 131 -1.40 14.25 6.17
CA ASP A 131 -1.81 12.88 5.82
C ASP A 131 -2.32 12.07 7.03
N ARG A 132 -2.58 12.73 8.16
CA ARG A 132 -3.03 12.10 9.41
C ARG A 132 -4.41 12.58 9.85
N SER A 133 -5.27 11.62 10.19
CA SER A 133 -6.41 11.84 11.07
C SER A 133 -5.93 11.79 12.52
N ILE A 134 -6.22 12.83 13.29
CA ILE A 134 -5.76 13.02 14.67
C ILE A 134 -6.97 13.14 15.61
N ALA A 135 -6.96 12.39 16.71
CA ALA A 135 -7.90 12.56 17.82
C ALA A 135 -7.13 12.77 19.12
N THR A 136 -7.40 13.89 19.80
CA THR A 136 -6.81 14.22 21.09
C THR A 136 -7.73 13.76 22.21
N VAL A 137 -7.31 12.75 22.95
CA VAL A 137 -8.02 12.21 24.09
C VAL A 137 -7.37 12.74 25.36
N ILE A 138 -8.17 13.31 26.26
CA ILE A 138 -7.71 13.65 27.61
C ILE A 138 -8.00 12.43 28.49
N PRO A 139 -6.98 11.69 28.96
CA PRO A 139 -7.22 10.54 29.82
C PRO A 139 -7.90 10.98 31.11
N GLY A 140 -8.96 10.27 31.50
CA GLY A 140 -9.66 10.51 32.76
C GLY A 140 -10.26 9.21 33.29
N GLY A 141 -10.22 9.04 34.62
CA GLY A 141 -10.78 7.86 35.28
C GLY A 141 -9.99 6.58 35.01
N ASN A 142 -10.70 5.51 34.67
CA ASN A 142 -10.14 4.17 34.46
C ASN A 142 -9.41 4.03 33.13
N ALA A 143 -8.63 2.96 32.99
CA ALA A 143 -7.97 2.60 31.74
C ALA A 143 -8.97 2.51 30.57
N LYS A 144 -8.58 3.05 29.41
CA LYS A 144 -9.29 2.91 28.14
C LYS A 144 -8.39 2.25 27.10
N PHE A 145 -8.99 1.43 26.26
CA PHE A 145 -8.35 0.77 25.12
C PHE A 145 -8.91 1.37 23.83
N TYR A 146 -8.08 1.48 22.80
CA TYR A 146 -8.45 2.06 21.52
C TYR A 146 -8.14 1.11 20.37
N ARG A 147 -8.98 1.12 19.34
CA ARG A 147 -8.73 0.43 18.08
C ARG A 147 -9.30 1.21 16.90
N LEU A 148 -8.80 0.92 15.72
CA LEU A 148 -9.48 1.26 14.48
C LEU A 148 -10.32 0.07 14.03
N ILE A 149 -11.55 0.35 13.62
CA ILE A 149 -12.42 -0.62 12.95
C ILE A 149 -12.98 0.02 11.68
N LYS A 150 -13.26 -0.79 10.66
CA LYS A 150 -13.91 -0.35 9.43
C LYS A 150 -15.41 -0.65 9.48
#